data_AF-A0A927D074-F1
#
_entry.id   AF-A0A927D074-F1
#
_cell.length_a   1.000
_cell.length_b   1.000
_cell.length_c   1.000
_cell.angle_alpha   90.00
_cell.angle_beta   90.00
_cell.angle_gamma   90.00
#
_symmetry.space_group_name_H-M   'P 1'
#
loop_
_entity.id
_entity.type
_entity.pdbx_description
1 polymer ?
#
loop_
_entity_poly.entity_id
_entity_poly.type
_entity_poly.pdbx_seq_one_letter_code
_entity_poly.pdbx_strand_id
1 'polypeptide(L)'
;MKSLLGVALCAVAAVAVAVFLVQREIIDVTTDPPRSLEPRSTLVGDDATPDTVRRALLEAGLNDTPVLGDTGVTAHLARLERGQVSSASLLEYAEDLNTLSRLSAVQGRSIPSAFWDVETPALIKDGWTPHAIVAHLADDRGRPYVDVLSRAYGRFYEYRAGANPDDTALNAAFDILDVSHSYILSLPEDRRLQHGPKLRSVEAATLMSWQTLVAGTTRRIPGLGRPIFDHGFVGRFSVKTIYQYDVKTPMSVGEVWGTSGFKERFVGPAENNNQVEHLTISALLQAVAGTPAAVLNAVELEKAASAQASPGEARADMRLNNAIRQFFVPTVFDDLGIASRNLKAALQD
;
A
#
# COMPACT_ATOMS: atom_id res chain seq x y z
N MET A 1 27.23 37.00 -8.79
CA MET A 1 25.88 37.51 -8.46
C MET A 1 24.76 36.57 -8.89
N LYS A 2 24.65 36.16 -10.17
CA LYS A 2 23.59 35.23 -10.63
C LYS A 2 23.62 33.86 -9.93
N SER A 3 24.80 33.33 -9.60
CA SER A 3 24.96 32.07 -8.86
C SER A 3 24.51 32.15 -7.40
N LEU A 4 24.87 33.25 -6.71
CA LEU A 4 24.45 33.51 -5.32
C LEU A 4 22.94 33.72 -5.19
N LEU A 5 22.33 34.40 -6.16
CA LEU A 5 20.88 34.60 -6.20
C LEU A 5 20.13 33.28 -6.45
N GLY A 6 20.66 32.42 -7.34
CA GLY A 6 20.11 31.10 -7.61
C GLY A 6 20.19 30.16 -6.41
N VAL A 7 21.33 30.14 -5.70
CA VAL A 7 21.50 29.36 -4.47
C VAL A 7 20.57 29.86 -3.36
N ALA A 8 20.43 31.18 -3.20
CA ALA A 8 19.51 31.76 -2.22
C ALA A 8 18.04 31.44 -2.54
N LEU A 9 17.63 31.47 -3.81
CA LEU A 9 16.28 31.07 -4.24
C LEU A 9 16.02 29.58 -4.02
N CYS A 10 16.99 28.71 -4.34
CA CYS A 10 16.89 27.28 -4.04
C CYS A 10 16.82 27.02 -2.53
N ALA A 11 17.59 27.75 -1.71
CA ALA A 11 17.54 27.63 -0.26
C ALA A 11 16.19 28.11 0.31
N VAL A 12 15.64 29.22 -0.18
CA VAL A 12 14.31 29.71 0.22
C VAL A 12 13.20 28.76 -0.23
N ALA A 13 13.29 28.21 -1.44
CA ALA A 13 12.36 27.19 -1.91
C ALA A 13 12.48 25.91 -1.07
N ALA A 14 13.68 25.42 -0.78
CA ALA A 14 13.91 24.26 0.08
C ALA A 14 13.39 24.50 1.50
N VAL A 15 13.58 25.69 2.07
CA VAL A 15 13.04 26.07 3.39
C VAL A 15 11.51 26.17 3.33
N ALA A 16 10.92 26.77 2.29
CA ALA A 16 9.48 26.85 2.15
C ALA A 16 8.84 25.46 1.95
N VAL A 17 9.47 24.58 1.19
CA VAL A 17 9.07 23.18 1.01
C VAL A 17 9.24 22.40 2.31
N ALA A 18 10.36 22.56 3.01
CA ALA A 18 10.58 21.94 4.31
C ALA A 18 9.57 22.43 5.35
N VAL A 19 9.30 23.73 5.44
CA VAL A 19 8.27 24.30 6.32
C VAL A 19 6.88 23.79 5.96
N PHE A 20 6.54 23.73 4.67
CA PHE A 20 5.27 23.16 4.20
C PHE A 20 5.13 21.67 4.55
N LEU A 21 6.21 20.89 4.45
CA LEU A 21 6.24 19.47 4.83
C LEU A 21 6.23 19.26 6.35
N VAL A 22 6.91 20.12 7.12
CA VAL A 22 6.98 20.08 8.60
C VAL A 22 5.66 20.47 9.25
N GLN A 23 5.00 21.52 8.74
CA GLN A 23 3.73 22.02 9.25
C GLN A 23 2.53 21.17 8.83
N ARG A 24 2.77 20.13 8.03
CA ARG A 24 1.72 19.24 7.56
C ARG A 24 1.29 18.30 8.68
N GLU A 25 0.01 18.38 9.06
CA GLU A 25 -0.62 17.32 9.84
C GLU A 25 -0.52 16.00 9.06
N ILE A 26 -0.07 14.95 9.75
CA ILE A 26 -0.11 13.59 9.24
C ILE A 26 -1.58 13.27 8.97
N ILE A 27 -1.88 12.80 7.77
CA ILE A 27 -3.19 12.21 7.51
C ILE A 27 -3.16 10.85 8.21
N ASP A 28 -3.75 10.82 9.40
CA ASP A 28 -3.87 9.67 10.27
C ASP A 28 -5.16 8.92 9.92
N VAL A 29 -5.01 7.70 9.41
CA VAL A 29 -6.10 6.76 9.13
C VAL A 29 -6.02 5.64 10.15
N THR A 30 -6.07 6.00 11.43
CA THR A 30 -6.35 5.05 12.49
C THR A 30 -7.76 4.52 12.29
N THR A 31 -7.84 3.31 11.71
CA THR A 31 -8.96 2.44 12.00
C THR A 31 -8.83 2.09 13.48
N ASP A 32 -9.82 2.40 14.30
CA ASP A 32 -9.97 1.75 15.61
C ASP A 32 -10.85 0.51 15.36
N PRO A 33 -10.31 -0.66 14.92
CA PRO A 33 -11.00 -1.89 15.27
C PRO A 33 -10.98 -2.00 16.80
N PRO A 34 -11.96 -2.70 17.41
CA PRO A 34 -11.90 -3.01 18.83
C PRO A 34 -10.55 -3.65 19.15
N ARG A 35 -9.80 -3.02 20.06
CA ARG A 35 -8.40 -3.32 20.43
C ARG A 35 -8.20 -4.69 21.10
N SER A 36 -9.28 -5.45 21.24
CA SER A 36 -9.31 -6.83 21.64
C SER A 36 -10.54 -7.47 21.03
N LEU A 37 -10.37 -8.44 20.15
CA LEU A 37 -11.42 -9.43 19.94
C LEU A 37 -11.29 -10.46 21.04
N GLU A 38 -12.40 -10.81 21.68
CA GLU A 38 -12.39 -12.00 22.52
C GLU A 38 -12.00 -13.20 21.66
N PRO A 39 -11.13 -14.09 22.15
CA PRO A 39 -10.86 -15.37 21.49
C PRO A 39 -12.19 -16.03 21.15
N ARG A 40 -12.33 -16.55 19.93
CA ARG A 40 -13.48 -17.41 19.64
C ARG A 40 -13.38 -18.62 20.56
N SER A 41 -14.54 -19.13 20.98
CA SER A 41 -14.61 -20.37 21.76
C SER A 41 -14.01 -21.50 20.92
N THR A 42 -12.85 -22.01 21.34
CA THR A 42 -12.19 -23.16 20.71
C THR A 42 -13.13 -24.36 20.70
N LEU A 43 -13.41 -24.90 19.52
CA LEU A 43 -13.92 -26.28 19.39
C LEU A 43 -12.77 -27.31 19.40
N VAL A 44 -11.53 -26.81 19.39
CA VAL A 44 -10.30 -27.60 19.30
C VAL A 44 -9.73 -27.82 20.71
N GLY A 45 -9.50 -29.09 21.07
CA GLY A 45 -8.96 -29.46 22.38
C GLY A 45 -7.54 -28.91 22.62
N ASP A 46 -7.24 -28.58 23.88
CA ASP A 46 -5.92 -28.13 24.34
C ASP A 46 -4.84 -29.23 24.31
N ASP A 47 -5.20 -30.45 23.93
CA ASP A 47 -4.35 -31.65 23.92
C ASP A 47 -3.58 -31.90 22.62
N ALA A 48 -3.64 -30.96 21.67
CA ALA A 48 -2.91 -31.07 20.41
C ALA A 48 -1.38 -31.01 20.60
N THR A 49 -0.69 -31.99 20.01
CA THR A 49 0.78 -32.10 20.03
C THR A 49 1.45 -31.03 19.16
N PRO A 50 2.72 -30.66 19.44
CA PRO A 50 3.48 -29.74 18.59
C PRO A 50 3.55 -30.17 17.11
N ASP A 51 3.60 -31.47 16.83
CA ASP A 51 3.59 -31.99 15.45
C ASP A 51 2.26 -31.75 14.73
N THR A 52 1.14 -31.83 15.45
CA THR A 52 -0.19 -31.52 14.91
C THR A 52 -0.29 -30.03 14.60
N VAL A 53 0.17 -29.17 15.51
CA VAL A 53 0.23 -27.71 15.30
C VAL A 53 1.14 -27.36 14.11
N ARG A 54 2.33 -27.95 14.03
CA ARG A 54 3.28 -27.75 12.92
C ARG A 54 2.63 -28.07 11.57
N ARG A 55 1.97 -29.22 11.49
CA ARG A 55 1.30 -29.67 10.26
C ARG A 55 0.20 -28.70 9.85
N ALA A 56 -0.67 -28.32 10.78
CA ALA A 56 -1.77 -27.40 10.51
C ALA A 56 -1.27 -26.03 10.00
N LEU A 57 -0.24 -25.46 10.61
CA LEU A 57 0.33 -24.18 10.19
C LEU A 57 1.00 -24.25 8.80
N LEU A 58 1.69 -25.35 8.49
CA LEU A 58 2.28 -25.58 7.16
C LEU A 58 1.18 -25.79 6.10
N GLU A 59 0.15 -26.58 6.41
CA GLU A 59 -1.00 -26.80 5.52
C GLU A 59 -1.79 -25.51 5.28
N ALA A 60 -1.87 -24.63 6.29
CA ALA A 60 -2.44 -23.30 6.15
C ALA A 60 -1.59 -22.35 5.29
N GLY A 61 -0.39 -22.76 4.87
CA GLY A 61 0.45 -22.02 3.92
C GLY A 61 1.49 -21.11 4.54
N LEU A 62 1.82 -21.27 5.83
CA LEU A 62 2.96 -20.57 6.43
C LEU A 62 4.30 -21.16 5.97
N ASN A 63 5.34 -20.34 6.00
CA ASN A 63 6.70 -20.81 5.76
C ASN A 63 7.23 -21.58 6.99
N ASP A 64 8.02 -22.63 6.76
CA ASP A 64 8.64 -23.40 7.85
C ASP A 64 9.58 -22.52 8.68
N THR A 65 10.41 -21.74 7.99
CA THR A 65 11.30 -20.71 8.56
C THR A 65 10.89 -19.31 8.13
N PRO A 66 11.25 -18.27 8.90
CA PRO A 66 10.95 -16.88 8.55
C PRO A 66 11.40 -16.47 7.13
N VAL A 67 10.51 -15.86 6.37
CA VAL A 67 10.73 -15.28 5.03
C VAL A 67 10.12 -13.89 4.98
N LEU A 68 10.87 -12.91 4.44
CA LEU A 68 10.42 -11.51 4.30
C LEU A 68 9.92 -10.84 5.60
N GLY A 69 10.36 -11.37 6.75
CA GLY A 69 9.98 -10.88 8.08
C GLY A 69 8.62 -11.38 8.57
N ASP A 70 8.09 -12.48 8.01
CA ASP A 70 7.05 -13.24 8.68
C ASP A 70 7.59 -13.99 9.92
N THR A 71 6.69 -14.53 10.73
CA THR A 71 7.03 -15.26 11.95
C THR A 71 7.51 -16.66 11.61
N GLY A 72 6.80 -17.36 10.72
CA GLY A 72 7.11 -18.72 10.32
C GLY A 72 6.78 -19.77 11.40
N VAL A 73 6.61 -21.01 10.97
CA VAL A 73 6.16 -22.12 11.81
C VAL A 73 7.15 -22.40 12.94
N THR A 74 8.45 -22.39 12.65
CA THR A 74 9.51 -22.59 13.66
C THR A 74 9.43 -21.60 14.82
N ALA A 75 9.13 -20.32 14.57
CA ALA A 75 9.02 -19.34 15.65
C ALA A 75 7.71 -19.48 16.44
N HIS A 76 6.61 -19.87 15.78
CA HIS A 76 5.35 -20.19 16.46
C HIS A 76 5.49 -21.39 17.39
N LEU A 77 6.18 -22.45 16.97
CA LEU A 77 6.47 -23.61 17.82
C LEU A 77 7.37 -23.23 19.01
N ALA A 78 8.37 -22.38 18.81
CA ALA A 78 9.19 -21.87 19.92
C ALA A 78 8.38 -21.03 20.93
N ARG A 79 7.33 -20.31 20.48
CA ARG A 79 6.40 -19.59 21.36
C ARG A 79 5.50 -20.56 22.14
N LEU A 80 5.05 -21.63 21.48
CA LEU A 80 4.28 -22.71 22.11
C LEU A 80 5.08 -23.39 23.22
N GLU A 81 6.34 -23.76 22.94
CA GLU A 81 7.25 -24.37 23.93
C GLU A 81 7.49 -23.48 25.16
N ARG A 82 7.52 -22.15 24.96
CA ARG A 82 7.66 -21.17 26.04
C ARG A 82 6.35 -20.83 26.75
N GLY A 83 5.23 -21.45 26.36
CA GLY A 83 3.90 -21.15 26.92
C GLY A 83 3.40 -19.73 26.62
N GLN A 84 3.93 -19.09 25.57
CA GLN A 84 3.52 -17.73 25.16
C GLN A 84 2.24 -17.75 24.33
N VAL A 85 1.93 -18.89 23.71
CA VAL A 85 0.71 -19.17 22.93
C VAL A 85 0.29 -20.62 23.20
N SER A 86 -1.01 -20.92 23.18
CA SER A 86 -1.50 -22.30 23.35
C SER A 86 -1.58 -23.05 22.02
N SER A 87 -1.59 -24.38 22.07
CA SER A 87 -1.82 -25.22 20.88
C SER A 87 -3.16 -24.88 20.22
N ALA A 88 -4.21 -24.69 21.02
CA ALA A 88 -5.54 -24.33 20.51
C ALA A 88 -5.52 -23.00 19.77
N SER A 89 -4.82 -21.97 20.29
CA SER A 89 -4.70 -20.67 19.62
C SER A 89 -4.02 -20.77 18.24
N LEU A 90 -3.00 -21.62 18.12
CA LEU A 90 -2.28 -21.82 16.85
C LEU A 90 -3.10 -22.64 15.84
N LEU A 91 -3.95 -23.55 16.30
CA LEU A 91 -4.86 -24.29 15.44
C LEU A 91 -6.00 -23.41 14.92
N GLU A 92 -6.58 -22.56 15.77
CA GLU A 92 -7.54 -21.54 15.31
C GLU A 92 -6.91 -20.59 14.30
N TYR A 93 -5.69 -20.13 14.56
CA TYR A 93 -4.96 -19.30 13.62
C TYR A 93 -4.80 -19.97 12.24
N ALA A 94 -4.49 -21.28 12.22
CA ALA A 94 -4.41 -22.05 10.98
C ALA A 94 -5.78 -22.12 10.25
N GLU A 95 -6.88 -22.29 10.99
CA GLU A 95 -8.24 -22.28 10.43
C GLU A 95 -8.63 -20.91 9.84
N ASP A 96 -8.30 -19.82 10.53
CA ASP A 96 -8.56 -18.47 10.05
C ASP A 96 -7.70 -18.13 8.83
N LEU A 97 -6.43 -18.55 8.78
CA LEU A 97 -5.59 -18.44 7.58
C LEU A 97 -6.18 -19.20 6.39
N ASN A 98 -6.67 -20.42 6.60
CA ASN A 98 -7.38 -21.19 5.57
C ASN A 98 -8.66 -20.47 5.09
N THR A 99 -9.37 -19.82 6.00
CA THR A 99 -10.54 -19.00 5.67
C THR A 99 -10.15 -17.80 4.81
N LEU A 100 -9.12 -17.05 5.19
CA LEU A 100 -8.60 -15.94 4.38
C LEU A 100 -8.10 -16.37 3.01
N SER A 101 -7.41 -17.51 2.92
CA SER A 101 -6.94 -18.07 1.65
C SER A 101 -8.12 -18.38 0.71
N ARG A 102 -9.18 -18.98 1.23
CA ARG A 102 -10.40 -19.26 0.46
C ARG A 102 -11.16 -18.00 0.06
N LEU A 103 -11.31 -17.04 0.97
CA LEU A 103 -11.97 -15.76 0.68
C LEU A 103 -11.23 -14.98 -0.40
N SER A 104 -9.90 -14.96 -0.36
CA SER A 104 -9.09 -14.22 -1.33
C SER A 104 -8.95 -14.91 -2.68
N ALA A 105 -9.08 -16.24 -2.74
CA ALA A 105 -8.99 -17.01 -3.98
C ALA A 105 -10.08 -16.69 -5.03
N VAL A 106 -11.16 -16.00 -4.65
CA VAL A 106 -12.30 -15.69 -5.54
C VAL A 106 -11.89 -14.90 -6.79
N GLN A 107 -10.76 -14.18 -6.74
CA GLN A 107 -10.24 -13.38 -7.85
C GLN A 107 -9.13 -14.10 -8.65
N GLY A 108 -9.15 -15.43 -8.66
CA GLY A 108 -8.23 -16.27 -9.44
C GLY A 108 -6.87 -16.52 -8.79
N ARG A 109 -6.53 -15.80 -7.72
CA ARG A 109 -5.29 -15.99 -6.95
C ARG A 109 -5.53 -15.69 -5.47
N SER A 110 -5.21 -16.66 -4.61
CA SER A 110 -5.24 -16.47 -3.15
C SER A 110 -4.09 -15.54 -2.71
N ILE A 111 -4.35 -14.72 -1.69
CA ILE A 111 -3.30 -13.97 -1.00
C ILE A 111 -2.48 -14.98 -0.16
N PRO A 112 -1.15 -15.07 -0.30
CA PRO A 112 -0.33 -16.04 0.42
C PRO A 112 -0.51 -15.92 1.94
N SER A 113 -0.77 -17.01 2.65
CA SER A 113 -1.03 -16.96 4.10
C SER A 113 0.09 -16.32 4.91
N ALA A 114 1.35 -16.57 4.52
CA ALA A 114 2.53 -15.96 5.12
C ALA A 114 2.56 -14.42 5.09
N PHE A 115 1.82 -13.78 4.17
CA PHE A 115 1.69 -12.32 4.12
C PHE A 115 1.05 -11.75 5.39
N TRP A 116 0.11 -12.50 5.99
CA TRP A 116 -0.61 -12.10 7.20
C TRP A 116 0.19 -12.33 8.48
N ASP A 117 1.25 -13.15 8.41
CA ASP A 117 1.97 -13.70 9.57
C ASP A 117 3.08 -12.79 10.10
N VAL A 118 2.82 -11.49 10.22
CA VAL A 118 3.89 -10.51 10.47
C VAL A 118 3.60 -9.61 11.65
N GLU A 119 4.62 -9.46 12.50
CA GLU A 119 4.67 -8.50 13.59
C GLU A 119 5.56 -7.31 13.21
N THR A 120 4.97 -6.11 13.15
CA THR A 120 5.74 -4.87 12.99
C THR A 120 5.76 -4.09 14.30
N PRO A 121 6.75 -3.22 14.54
CA PRO A 121 6.77 -2.37 15.72
C PRO A 121 5.51 -1.52 15.90
N ALA A 122 4.86 -1.11 14.80
CA ALA A 122 3.60 -0.37 14.85
C ALA A 122 2.45 -1.27 15.35
N LEU A 123 2.33 -2.49 14.81
CA LEU A 123 1.34 -3.48 15.27
C LEU A 123 1.49 -3.76 16.77
N ILE A 124 2.72 -4.03 17.21
CA ILE A 124 3.02 -4.32 18.61
C ILE A 124 2.66 -3.12 19.50
N LYS A 125 3.03 -1.90 19.09
CA LYS A 125 2.70 -0.67 19.82
C LYS A 125 1.18 -0.50 19.98
N ASP A 126 0.43 -0.88 18.96
CA ASP A 126 -1.03 -0.73 18.91
C ASP A 126 -1.77 -1.96 19.49
N GLY A 127 -1.04 -2.93 20.06
CA GLY A 127 -1.59 -4.13 20.70
C GLY A 127 -2.05 -5.23 19.73
N TRP A 128 -1.72 -5.12 18.44
CA TRP A 128 -2.07 -6.11 17.42
C TRP A 128 -1.04 -7.23 17.36
N THR A 129 -1.55 -8.47 17.26
CA THR A 129 -0.78 -9.67 16.91
C THR A 129 -1.25 -10.23 15.57
N PRO A 130 -0.45 -11.04 14.86
CA PRO A 130 -0.87 -11.69 13.63
C PRO A 130 -2.15 -12.51 13.82
N HIS A 131 -2.25 -13.21 14.95
CA HIS A 131 -3.45 -13.99 15.31
C HIS A 131 -4.70 -13.11 15.41
N ALA A 132 -4.61 -11.97 16.11
CA ALA A 132 -5.74 -11.07 16.28
C ALA A 132 -6.16 -10.41 14.95
N ILE A 133 -5.20 -10.04 14.11
CA ILE A 133 -5.48 -9.48 12.78
C ILE A 133 -6.16 -10.52 11.89
N VAL A 134 -5.60 -11.73 11.83
CA VAL A 134 -6.13 -12.80 10.96
C VAL A 134 -7.52 -13.23 11.40
N ALA A 135 -7.76 -13.38 12.71
CA ALA A 135 -9.09 -13.65 13.24
C ALA A 135 -10.09 -12.53 12.91
N HIS A 136 -9.66 -11.26 13.01
CA HIS A 136 -10.51 -10.12 12.63
C HIS A 136 -10.86 -10.11 11.15
N LEU A 137 -9.88 -10.40 10.28
CA LEU A 137 -10.04 -10.39 8.84
C LEU A 137 -10.83 -11.59 8.32
N ALA A 138 -10.74 -12.75 9.00
CA ALA A 138 -11.48 -13.96 8.67
C ALA A 138 -12.97 -13.87 9.03
N ASP A 139 -13.36 -12.87 9.82
CA ASP A 139 -14.76 -12.59 10.19
C ASP A 139 -15.48 -11.73 9.13
N ASP A 140 -16.81 -11.71 9.15
CA ASP A 140 -17.66 -10.95 8.23
C ASP A 140 -17.34 -9.45 8.23
N ARG A 141 -16.84 -8.94 9.35
CA ARG A 141 -16.42 -7.53 9.52
C ARG A 141 -15.19 -7.19 8.69
N GLY A 142 -14.27 -8.15 8.52
CA GLY A 142 -13.06 -8.00 7.73
C GLY A 142 -13.28 -8.19 6.23
N ARG A 143 -14.38 -8.82 5.85
CA ARG A 143 -14.68 -9.20 4.46
C ARG A 143 -14.58 -8.06 3.44
N PRO A 144 -15.12 -6.85 3.65
CA PRO A 144 -14.97 -5.76 2.68
C PRO A 144 -13.50 -5.41 2.41
N TYR A 145 -12.65 -5.54 3.43
CA TYR A 145 -11.22 -5.27 3.33
C TYR A 145 -10.47 -6.39 2.59
N VAL A 146 -10.77 -7.65 2.90
CA VAL A 146 -10.23 -8.81 2.18
C VAL A 146 -10.65 -8.78 0.72
N ASP A 147 -11.90 -8.43 0.43
CA ASP A 147 -12.45 -8.35 -0.93
C ASP A 147 -11.72 -7.28 -1.77
N VAL A 148 -11.48 -6.07 -1.23
CA VAL A 148 -10.77 -5.01 -1.96
C VAL A 148 -9.31 -5.39 -2.22
N LEU A 149 -8.62 -5.99 -1.24
CA LEU A 149 -7.24 -6.48 -1.42
C LEU A 149 -7.19 -7.59 -2.47
N SER A 150 -8.13 -8.53 -2.42
CA SER A 150 -8.16 -9.67 -3.33
C SER A 150 -8.45 -9.23 -4.77
N ARG A 151 -9.36 -8.28 -4.97
CA ARG A 151 -9.63 -7.69 -6.29
C ARG A 151 -8.42 -6.93 -6.83
N ALA A 152 -7.78 -6.13 -5.99
CA ALA A 152 -6.59 -5.39 -6.39
C ALA A 152 -5.42 -6.33 -6.74
N TYR A 153 -5.21 -7.37 -5.93
CA TYR A 153 -4.15 -8.35 -6.17
C TYR A 153 -4.42 -9.23 -7.39
N GLY A 154 -5.65 -9.74 -7.54
CA GLY A 154 -6.05 -10.52 -8.72
C GLY A 154 -5.83 -9.73 -10.02
N ARG A 155 -6.29 -8.46 -10.05
CA ARG A 155 -6.08 -7.59 -11.21
C ARG A 155 -4.61 -7.34 -11.52
N PHE A 156 -3.79 -7.08 -10.49
CA PHE A 156 -2.35 -6.94 -10.66
C PHE A 156 -1.69 -8.22 -11.18
N TYR A 157 -2.10 -9.38 -10.65
CA TYR A 157 -1.56 -10.67 -11.04
C TYR A 157 -1.89 -11.00 -12.50
N GLU A 158 -3.10 -10.70 -12.96
CA GLU A 158 -3.50 -10.84 -14.37
C GLU A 158 -2.55 -10.06 -15.29
N TYR A 159 -2.23 -8.81 -14.93
CA TYR A 159 -1.23 -8.00 -15.63
C TYR A 159 0.15 -8.67 -15.61
N ARG A 160 0.63 -9.09 -14.43
CA ARG A 160 1.98 -9.67 -14.30
C ARG A 160 2.14 -11.03 -14.96
N ALA A 161 1.07 -11.80 -15.07
CA ALA A 161 1.07 -13.07 -15.79
C ALA A 161 1.36 -12.89 -17.28
N GLY A 162 1.16 -11.68 -17.84
CA GLY A 162 1.54 -11.34 -19.20
C GLY A 162 0.71 -12.04 -20.27
N ALA A 163 -0.49 -12.51 -19.94
CA ALA A 163 -1.39 -13.20 -20.87
C ALA A 163 -1.91 -12.26 -21.98
N ASN A 164 -1.99 -10.96 -21.71
CA ASN A 164 -2.36 -9.93 -22.66
C ASN A 164 -1.21 -8.90 -22.80
N PRO A 165 -0.55 -8.78 -23.97
CA PRO A 165 0.55 -7.82 -24.16
C PRO A 165 0.10 -6.36 -24.12
N ASP A 166 -1.18 -6.08 -24.38
CA ASP A 166 -1.77 -4.74 -24.28
C ASP A 166 -2.17 -4.38 -22.85
N ASP A 167 -2.09 -5.34 -21.92
CA ASP A 167 -2.30 -5.08 -20.50
C ASP A 167 -1.00 -4.61 -19.85
N THR A 168 -1.04 -3.38 -19.34
CA THR A 168 0.16 -2.67 -18.88
C THR A 168 0.07 -2.35 -17.40
N ALA A 169 1.21 -2.00 -16.81
CA ALA A 169 1.29 -1.54 -15.43
C ALA A 169 0.38 -0.33 -15.18
N LEU A 170 0.34 0.60 -16.15
CA LEU A 170 -0.56 1.75 -16.11
C LEU A 170 -2.04 1.34 -16.16
N ASN A 171 -2.40 0.37 -16.99
CA ASN A 171 -3.77 -0.15 -17.07
C ASN A 171 -4.20 -0.76 -15.74
N ALA A 172 -3.41 -1.69 -15.20
CA ALA A 172 -3.69 -2.33 -13.93
C ALA A 172 -3.76 -1.32 -12.77
N ALA A 173 -2.88 -0.31 -12.74
CA ALA A 173 -2.93 0.72 -11.71
C ALA A 173 -4.25 1.51 -11.75
N PHE A 174 -4.73 1.93 -12.93
CA PHE A 174 -6.02 2.63 -13.04
C PHE A 174 -7.22 1.72 -12.79
N ASP A 175 -7.17 0.44 -13.15
CA ASP A 175 -8.26 -0.49 -12.82
C ASP A 175 -8.37 -0.70 -11.29
N ILE A 176 -7.25 -0.63 -10.57
CA ILE A 176 -7.26 -0.64 -9.10
C ILE A 176 -7.84 0.65 -8.51
N LEU A 177 -7.76 1.79 -9.20
CA LEU A 177 -8.47 3.02 -8.78
C LEU A 177 -9.99 2.78 -8.76
N ASP A 178 -10.53 2.07 -9.76
CA ASP A 178 -11.95 1.70 -9.80
C ASP A 178 -12.32 0.69 -8.70
N VAL A 179 -11.42 -0.24 -8.38
CA VAL A 179 -11.57 -1.14 -7.22
C VAL A 179 -11.62 -0.35 -5.91
N SER A 180 -10.71 0.60 -5.72
CA SER A 180 -10.71 1.51 -4.56
C SER A 180 -12.00 2.32 -4.49
N HIS A 181 -12.46 2.88 -5.60
CA HIS A 181 -13.68 3.69 -5.62
C HIS A 181 -14.90 2.85 -5.23
N SER A 182 -15.02 1.65 -5.81
CA SER A 182 -16.09 0.70 -5.50
C SER A 182 -16.10 0.30 -4.02
N TYR A 183 -14.91 0.12 -3.43
CA TYR A 183 -14.76 -0.17 -2.02
C TYR A 183 -15.23 0.99 -1.14
N ILE A 184 -14.78 2.22 -1.42
CA ILE A 184 -15.23 3.39 -0.63
C ILE A 184 -16.74 3.57 -0.71
N LEU A 185 -17.34 3.37 -1.88
CA LEU A 185 -18.79 3.43 -2.06
C LEU A 185 -19.55 2.30 -1.36
N SER A 186 -18.92 1.16 -1.07
CA SER A 186 -19.56 0.05 -0.35
C SER A 186 -19.53 0.22 1.16
N LEU A 187 -18.63 1.05 1.70
CA LEU A 187 -18.57 1.33 3.14
C LEU A 187 -19.78 2.16 3.60
N PRO A 188 -20.26 1.96 4.85
CA PRO A 188 -21.20 2.89 5.49
C PRO A 188 -20.66 4.33 5.54
N GLU A 189 -21.52 5.34 5.41
CA GLU A 189 -21.13 6.76 5.34
C GLU A 189 -20.31 7.21 6.55
N ASP A 190 -20.69 6.75 7.75
CA ASP A 190 -19.98 7.02 9.01
C ASP A 190 -18.57 6.42 9.05
N ARG A 191 -18.30 5.39 8.25
CA ARG A 191 -16.97 4.77 8.11
C ARG A 191 -16.14 5.32 6.95
N ARG A 192 -16.78 5.96 5.95
CA ARG A 192 -16.07 6.60 4.82
C ARG A 192 -15.22 7.79 5.24
N LEU A 193 -15.60 8.45 6.34
CA LEU A 193 -15.10 9.77 6.73
C LEU A 193 -14.31 9.78 8.06
N GLN A 194 -14.11 8.62 8.69
CA GLN A 194 -13.53 8.51 10.04
C GLN A 194 -12.04 8.88 10.16
N HIS A 195 -11.40 9.39 9.10
CA HIS A 195 -9.94 9.31 8.96
C HIS A 195 -9.27 10.63 8.56
N GLY A 196 -9.48 11.65 9.40
CA GLY A 196 -8.73 12.89 9.37
C GLY A 196 -9.43 14.04 8.62
N PRO A 197 -9.14 15.29 8.97
CA PRO A 197 -9.89 16.46 8.53
C PRO A 197 -9.86 16.72 7.01
N LYS A 198 -9.04 16.00 6.24
CA LYS A 198 -8.85 16.16 4.79
C LYS A 198 -9.49 15.06 3.94
N LEU A 199 -9.90 13.92 4.50
CA LEU A 199 -10.59 12.84 3.77
C LEU A 199 -12.11 13.03 3.82
N ARG A 200 -12.58 14.24 3.46
CA ARG A 200 -14.01 14.62 3.59
C ARG A 200 -14.85 14.29 2.36
N SER A 201 -14.28 13.65 1.34
CA SER A 201 -15.01 13.24 0.13
C SER A 201 -14.69 11.80 -0.26
N VAL A 202 -15.59 11.19 -1.03
CA VAL A 202 -15.44 9.84 -1.57
C VAL A 202 -14.18 9.75 -2.43
N GLU A 203 -13.90 10.78 -3.21
CA GLU A 203 -12.75 10.85 -4.11
C GLU A 203 -11.45 10.94 -3.31
N ALA A 204 -11.43 11.73 -2.23
CA ALA A 204 -10.26 11.80 -1.36
C ALA A 204 -9.93 10.46 -0.70
N ALA A 205 -10.96 9.78 -0.15
CA ALA A 205 -10.81 8.45 0.42
C ALA A 205 -10.42 7.40 -0.64
N THR A 206 -10.93 7.55 -1.86
CA THR A 206 -10.60 6.68 -3.00
C THR A 206 -9.13 6.81 -3.39
N LEU A 207 -8.62 8.03 -3.53
CA LEU A 207 -7.21 8.28 -3.85
C LEU A 207 -6.27 7.79 -2.75
N MET A 208 -6.68 7.91 -1.49
CA MET A 208 -5.95 7.37 -0.35
C MET A 208 -5.87 5.84 -0.44
N SER A 209 -7.02 5.17 -0.60
CA SER A 209 -7.09 3.71 -0.78
C SER A 209 -6.26 3.25 -1.98
N TRP A 210 -6.34 3.96 -3.11
CA TRP A 210 -5.60 3.64 -4.32
C TRP A 210 -4.09 3.69 -4.10
N GLN A 211 -3.60 4.76 -3.46
CA GLN A 211 -2.18 4.89 -3.10
C GLN A 211 -1.74 3.78 -2.14
N THR A 212 -2.54 3.43 -1.13
CA THR A 212 -2.24 2.34 -0.19
C THR A 212 -2.13 0.99 -0.90
N LEU A 213 -3.11 0.66 -1.74
CA LEU A 213 -3.14 -0.63 -2.44
C LEU A 213 -1.97 -0.77 -3.43
N VAL A 214 -1.63 0.30 -4.15
CA VAL A 214 -0.58 0.27 -5.18
C VAL A 214 0.81 0.36 -4.59
N ALA A 215 1.04 1.33 -3.70
CA ALA A 215 2.37 1.72 -3.23
C ALA A 215 2.63 1.45 -1.73
N GLY A 216 1.58 1.33 -0.91
CA GLY A 216 1.71 1.18 0.56
C GLY A 216 2.24 2.44 1.26
N THR A 217 2.75 2.30 2.50
CA THR A 217 3.34 3.41 3.28
C THR A 217 4.79 3.73 2.88
N THR A 218 5.08 4.09 1.64
CA THR A 218 6.49 4.14 1.19
C THR A 218 7.22 5.46 1.38
N ARG A 219 6.54 6.60 1.61
CA ARG A 219 7.26 7.88 1.72
C ARG A 219 7.30 8.44 3.14
N ARG A 220 8.53 8.64 3.62
CA ARG A 220 8.88 9.47 4.76
C ARG A 220 9.36 10.83 4.25
N ILE A 221 9.09 11.90 5.01
CA ILE A 221 9.61 13.23 4.76
C ILE A 221 11.14 13.18 4.87
N PRO A 222 11.89 13.49 3.80
CA PRO A 222 13.35 13.56 3.83
C PRO A 222 13.84 14.50 4.95
N GLY A 223 14.88 14.09 5.69
CA GLY A 223 15.46 14.87 6.80
C GLY A 223 14.72 14.78 8.14
N LEU A 224 13.44 14.36 8.17
CA LEU A 224 12.67 14.20 9.41
C LEU A 224 12.35 12.74 9.74
N GLY A 225 12.40 11.84 8.75
CA GLY A 225 12.10 10.42 8.95
C GLY A 225 10.64 10.11 9.30
N ARG A 226 9.75 11.11 9.28
CA ARG A 226 8.30 10.99 9.56
C ARG A 226 7.54 10.49 8.33
N PRO A 227 6.60 9.54 8.43
CA PRO A 227 5.78 9.15 7.29
C PRO A 227 4.93 10.32 6.78
N ILE A 228 4.77 10.45 5.46
CA ILE A 228 3.88 11.44 4.83
C ILE A 228 2.40 11.06 5.06
N PHE A 229 2.14 9.76 5.26
CA PHE A 229 0.83 9.15 5.51
C PHE A 229 0.98 8.03 6.54
N ASP A 230 0.11 7.98 7.54
CA ASP A 230 0.03 6.84 8.46
C ASP A 230 -1.26 6.06 8.18
N HIS A 231 -1.08 4.82 7.73
CA HIS A 231 -2.16 3.90 7.41
C HIS A 231 -2.40 2.91 8.58
N GLY A 232 -1.83 3.17 9.76
CA GLY A 232 -1.91 2.27 10.92
C GLY A 232 -1.45 0.85 10.58
N PHE A 233 -2.14 -0.16 11.12
CA PHE A 233 -1.82 -1.57 10.87
C PHE A 233 -1.95 -1.97 9.38
N VAL A 234 -2.75 -1.24 8.59
CA VAL A 234 -3.01 -1.57 7.19
C VAL A 234 -1.97 -1.03 6.21
N GLY A 235 -0.99 -0.26 6.69
CA GLY A 235 0.02 0.36 5.83
C GLY A 235 0.94 -0.59 5.05
N ARG A 236 1.05 -1.83 5.53
CA ARG A 236 1.77 -2.93 4.88
C ARG A 236 0.94 -3.62 3.79
N PHE A 237 -0.38 -3.44 3.81
CA PHE A 237 -1.30 -4.20 2.97
C PHE A 237 -1.45 -3.58 1.59
N SER A 238 -0.39 -3.77 0.80
CA SER A 238 -0.30 -3.35 -0.59
C SER A 238 -0.10 -4.56 -1.50
N VAL A 239 -0.53 -4.43 -2.76
CA VAL A 239 -0.34 -5.40 -3.83
C VAL A 239 1.13 -5.78 -3.98
N LYS A 240 2.03 -4.80 -3.85
CA LYS A 240 3.47 -5.04 -3.91
C LYS A 240 3.91 -6.04 -2.84
N THR A 241 3.52 -5.82 -1.59
CA THR A 241 3.92 -6.69 -0.49
C THR A 241 3.29 -8.07 -0.65
N ILE A 242 2.03 -8.17 -1.08
CA ILE A 242 1.40 -9.46 -1.38
C ILE A 242 2.22 -10.23 -2.43
N TYR A 243 2.60 -9.57 -3.53
CA TYR A 243 3.37 -10.21 -4.59
C TYR A 243 4.75 -10.67 -4.14
N GLN A 244 5.47 -9.88 -3.32
CA GLN A 244 6.75 -10.29 -2.75
C GLN A 244 6.63 -11.61 -1.98
N TYR A 245 5.55 -11.80 -1.23
CA TYR A 245 5.26 -13.06 -0.54
C TYR A 245 4.93 -14.20 -1.50
N ASP A 246 4.20 -13.91 -2.58
CA ASP A 246 3.85 -14.91 -3.59
C ASP A 246 5.11 -15.46 -4.30
N VAL A 247 6.07 -14.59 -4.62
CA VAL A 247 7.34 -14.97 -5.25
C VAL A 247 8.50 -15.18 -4.26
N LYS A 248 8.24 -15.04 -2.96
CA LYS A 248 9.20 -15.16 -1.85
C LYS A 248 10.49 -14.36 -2.03
N THR A 249 10.41 -13.21 -2.69
CA THR A 249 11.59 -12.40 -3.08
C THR A 249 11.38 -10.94 -2.69
N PRO A 250 12.37 -10.28 -2.03
CA PRO A 250 12.29 -8.85 -1.75
C PRO A 250 12.44 -8.06 -3.05
N MET A 251 11.53 -7.12 -3.29
CA MET A 251 11.49 -6.32 -4.52
C MET A 251 11.14 -4.86 -4.23
N SER A 252 11.77 -3.91 -4.93
CA SER A 252 11.34 -2.51 -4.96
C SER A 252 9.95 -2.38 -5.58
N VAL A 253 9.29 -1.23 -5.36
CA VAL A 253 7.97 -0.97 -5.97
C VAL A 253 8.08 -0.97 -7.49
N GLY A 254 9.18 -0.43 -8.03
CA GLY A 254 9.42 -0.39 -9.47
C GLY A 254 9.74 -1.74 -10.10
N GLU A 255 10.37 -2.68 -9.39
CA GLU A 255 10.54 -4.06 -9.88
C GLU A 255 9.20 -4.83 -9.94
N VAL A 256 8.30 -4.54 -9.01
CA VAL A 256 6.95 -5.13 -8.96
C VAL A 256 6.05 -4.59 -10.07
N TRP A 257 6.00 -3.27 -10.23
CA TRP A 257 5.08 -2.61 -11.16
C TRP A 257 5.67 -2.40 -12.54
N GLY A 258 6.93 -2.00 -12.64
CA GLY A 258 7.50 -1.50 -13.89
C GLY A 258 6.82 -0.23 -14.41
N THR A 259 7.00 0.05 -15.70
CA THR A 259 6.58 1.31 -16.33
C THR A 259 5.83 1.11 -17.65
N SER A 260 5.37 -0.11 -17.94
CA SER A 260 4.65 -0.37 -19.19
C SER A 260 3.36 0.46 -19.28
N GLY A 261 3.06 0.93 -20.49
CA GLY A 261 1.92 1.78 -20.79
C GLY A 261 2.15 3.28 -20.60
N PHE A 262 3.23 3.69 -19.93
CA PHE A 262 3.64 5.10 -19.93
C PHE A 262 4.38 5.42 -21.23
N LYS A 263 4.17 6.62 -21.76
CA LYS A 263 5.04 7.17 -22.81
C LYS A 263 6.44 7.44 -22.28
N GLU A 264 7.44 7.27 -23.14
CA GLU A 264 8.87 7.43 -22.81
C GLU A 264 9.16 8.74 -22.06
N ARG A 265 8.47 9.83 -22.42
CA ARG A 265 8.62 11.14 -21.77
C ARG A 265 8.31 11.15 -20.27
N PHE A 266 7.48 10.23 -19.79
CA PHE A 266 7.11 10.05 -18.38
C PHE A 266 7.93 8.96 -17.68
N VAL A 267 8.72 8.18 -18.42
CA VAL A 267 9.63 7.17 -17.85
C VAL A 267 11.02 7.76 -17.69
N GLY A 268 11.56 8.38 -18.75
CA GLY A 268 12.94 8.84 -18.74
C GLY A 268 13.92 7.66 -18.84
N PRO A 269 15.02 7.65 -18.07
CA PRO A 269 16.06 6.62 -18.17
C PRO A 269 15.57 5.26 -17.63
N ALA A 270 16.23 4.17 -18.02
CA ALA A 270 15.77 2.80 -17.74
C ALA A 270 15.75 2.44 -16.24
N GLU A 271 16.58 3.12 -15.46
CA GLU A 271 16.65 3.01 -14.00
C GLU A 271 15.38 3.56 -13.32
N ASN A 272 14.63 4.42 -14.01
CA ASN A 272 13.39 5.00 -13.50
C ASN A 272 12.21 4.05 -13.69
N ASN A 273 12.08 3.08 -12.79
CA ASN A 273 11.07 2.03 -12.89
C ASN A 273 9.86 2.21 -11.95
N ASN A 274 9.77 3.30 -11.20
CA ASN A 274 8.79 3.49 -10.13
C ASN A 274 7.60 4.41 -10.51
N GLN A 275 7.33 4.63 -11.80
CA GLN A 275 6.36 5.63 -12.24
C GLN A 275 4.92 5.38 -11.79
N VAL A 276 4.51 4.12 -11.60
CA VAL A 276 3.21 3.78 -11.00
C VAL A 276 3.12 4.27 -9.54
N GLU A 277 4.19 4.11 -8.76
CA GLU A 277 4.26 4.63 -7.40
C GLU A 277 4.23 6.16 -7.39
N HIS A 278 5.05 6.78 -8.24
CA HIS A 278 5.13 8.24 -8.32
C HIS A 278 3.79 8.86 -8.73
N LEU A 279 3.06 8.21 -9.66
CA LEU A 279 1.73 8.61 -10.11
C LEU A 279 0.73 8.66 -8.95
N THR A 280 0.57 7.55 -8.22
CA THR A 280 -0.44 7.45 -7.15
C THR A 280 -0.16 8.41 -5.99
N ILE A 281 1.10 8.53 -5.59
CA ILE A 281 1.53 9.48 -4.55
C ILE A 281 1.28 10.91 -5.00
N SER A 282 1.67 11.27 -6.22
CA SER A 282 1.55 12.64 -6.72
C SER A 282 0.09 13.03 -6.93
N ALA A 283 -0.78 12.11 -7.37
CA ALA A 283 -2.21 12.34 -7.50
C ALA A 283 -2.83 12.67 -6.12
N LEU A 284 -2.54 11.84 -5.11
CA LEU A 284 -2.99 12.07 -3.74
C LEU A 284 -2.46 13.40 -3.18
N LEU A 285 -1.16 13.67 -3.36
CA LEU A 285 -0.50 14.88 -2.88
C LEU A 285 -1.06 16.17 -3.51
N GLN A 286 -1.44 16.14 -4.78
CA GLN A 286 -1.97 17.32 -5.44
C GLN A 286 -3.47 17.50 -5.20
N ALA A 287 -4.26 16.42 -5.32
CA ALA A 287 -5.72 16.51 -5.24
C ALA A 287 -6.25 16.66 -3.81
N VAL A 288 -5.84 15.78 -2.90
CA VAL A 288 -6.39 15.73 -1.52
C VAL A 288 -5.63 16.69 -0.60
N ALA A 289 -4.34 16.68 -0.80
CA ALA A 289 -3.38 17.36 0.04
C ALA A 289 -3.15 18.82 -0.35
N GLY A 290 -3.62 19.22 -1.54
CA GLY A 290 -3.49 20.58 -2.07
C GLY A 290 -2.05 20.98 -2.39
N THR A 291 -1.13 20.02 -2.53
CA THR A 291 0.28 20.33 -2.80
C THR A 291 0.43 20.84 -4.23
N PRO A 292 0.95 22.05 -4.46
CA PRO A 292 1.13 22.54 -5.81
C PRO A 292 2.15 21.69 -6.59
N ALA A 293 1.90 21.43 -7.88
CA ALA A 293 2.88 20.75 -8.75
C ALA A 293 4.26 21.44 -8.75
N ALA A 294 4.31 22.77 -8.60
CA ALA A 294 5.55 23.52 -8.48
C ALA A 294 6.40 23.10 -7.27
N VAL A 295 5.76 22.78 -6.13
CA VAL A 295 6.45 22.29 -4.92
C VAL A 295 7.01 20.90 -5.17
N LEU A 296 6.22 19.99 -5.75
CA LEU A 296 6.70 18.65 -6.09
C LEU A 296 7.85 18.71 -7.09
N ASN A 297 7.75 19.56 -8.11
CA ASN A 297 8.80 19.77 -9.09
C ASN A 297 10.09 20.33 -8.48
N ALA A 298 9.99 21.21 -7.48
CA ALA A 298 11.16 21.71 -6.76
C ALA A 298 11.87 20.59 -5.98
N VAL A 299 11.12 19.66 -5.37
CA VAL A 299 11.69 18.47 -4.71
C VAL A 299 12.45 17.60 -5.71
N GLU A 300 11.91 17.37 -6.91
CA GLU A 300 12.61 16.56 -7.92
C GLU A 300 13.91 17.24 -8.43
N LEU A 301 13.90 18.57 -8.56
CA LEU A 301 15.12 19.33 -8.87
C LEU A 301 16.16 19.23 -7.74
N GLU A 302 15.73 19.27 -6.48
CA GLU A 302 16.63 19.09 -5.33
C GLU A 302 17.26 17.69 -5.30
N LYS A 303 16.48 16.64 -5.56
CA LYS A 303 17.01 15.27 -5.65
C LYS A 303 18.06 15.14 -6.76
N ALA A 304 17.82 15.76 -7.91
CA ALA A 304 18.80 15.80 -9.00
C ALA A 304 20.06 16.57 -8.61
N ALA A 305 19.90 17.72 -7.94
CA ALA A 305 21.04 18.54 -7.49
C ALA A 305 21.87 17.86 -6.39
N SER A 306 21.25 17.03 -5.57
CA SER A 306 21.89 16.25 -4.51
C SER A 306 22.33 14.84 -4.95
N ALA A 307 22.28 14.55 -6.26
CA ALA A 307 22.63 13.25 -6.85
C ALA A 307 21.85 12.05 -6.28
N GLN A 308 20.66 12.29 -5.72
CA GLN A 308 19.73 11.25 -5.27
C GLN A 308 18.85 10.72 -6.41
N ALA A 309 18.77 11.46 -7.52
CA ALA A 309 18.10 11.06 -8.75
C ALA A 309 18.89 11.58 -9.96
N SER A 310 18.77 10.93 -11.11
CA SER A 310 19.36 11.45 -12.34
C SER A 310 18.57 12.67 -12.86
N PRO A 311 19.20 13.57 -13.65
CA PRO A 311 18.45 14.65 -14.30
C PRO A 311 17.35 14.14 -15.25
N GLY A 312 17.49 12.92 -15.77
CA GLY A 312 16.49 12.27 -16.60
C GLY A 312 15.25 11.86 -15.79
N GLU A 313 15.45 11.19 -14.65
CA GLU A 313 14.41 10.84 -13.69
C GLU A 313 13.62 12.07 -13.24
N ALA A 314 14.33 13.10 -12.75
CA ALA A 314 13.67 14.31 -12.24
C ALA A 314 12.78 14.97 -13.32
N ARG A 315 13.22 15.00 -14.59
CA ARG A 315 12.40 15.52 -15.70
C ARG A 315 11.16 14.66 -15.98
N ALA A 316 11.27 13.34 -15.88
CA ALA A 316 10.15 12.42 -16.07
C ALA A 316 9.11 12.61 -14.95
N ASP A 317 9.56 12.64 -13.69
CA ASP A 317 8.72 12.86 -12.51
C ASP A 317 8.03 14.23 -12.54
N MET A 318 8.74 15.29 -12.96
CA MET A 318 8.16 16.61 -13.15
C MET A 318 7.08 16.64 -14.24
N ARG A 319 7.30 15.91 -15.34
CA ARG A 319 6.28 15.78 -16.40
C ARG A 319 5.04 15.07 -15.88
N LEU A 320 5.22 14.02 -15.07
CA LEU A 320 4.11 13.32 -14.45
C LEU A 320 3.33 14.24 -13.50
N ASN A 321 4.02 14.99 -12.63
CA ASN A 321 3.40 15.98 -11.75
C ASN A 321 2.55 17.00 -12.52
N ASN A 322 3.07 17.51 -13.64
CA ASN A 322 2.37 18.48 -14.47
C ASN A 322 1.16 17.86 -15.20
N ALA A 323 1.27 16.62 -15.69
CA ALA A 323 0.16 15.92 -16.31
C ALA A 323 -0.99 15.71 -15.32
N ILE A 324 -0.70 15.30 -14.08
CA ILE A 324 -1.68 15.19 -13.00
C ILE A 324 -2.37 16.54 -12.76
N ARG A 325 -1.59 17.62 -12.62
CA ARG A 325 -2.14 18.97 -12.41
C ARG A 325 -3.09 19.40 -13.53
N GLN A 326 -2.74 19.08 -14.78
CA GLN A 326 -3.44 19.53 -15.97
C GLN A 326 -4.69 18.69 -16.27
N PHE A 327 -4.61 17.36 -16.14
CA PHE A 327 -5.63 16.44 -16.66
C PHE A 327 -6.45 15.73 -15.59
N PHE A 328 -6.01 15.76 -14.33
CA PHE A 328 -6.66 15.03 -13.23
C PHE A 328 -7.27 15.95 -12.19
N VAL A 329 -6.45 16.80 -11.58
CA VAL A 329 -6.85 17.68 -10.48
C VAL A 329 -8.07 18.57 -10.80
N PRO A 330 -8.23 19.13 -12.02
CA PRO A 330 -9.35 20.02 -12.30
C PRO A 330 -10.73 19.37 -12.23
N THR A 331 -10.81 18.03 -12.39
CA THR A 331 -12.10 17.32 -12.52
C THR A 331 -12.28 16.20 -11.51
N VAL A 332 -11.24 15.81 -10.76
CA VAL A 332 -11.28 14.61 -9.91
C VAL A 332 -12.41 14.62 -8.87
N PHE A 333 -12.74 15.78 -8.32
CA PHE A 333 -13.81 15.91 -7.31
C PHE A 333 -15.21 16.11 -7.90
N ASP A 334 -15.31 16.38 -9.21
CA ASP A 334 -16.59 16.52 -9.90
C ASP A 334 -16.98 15.21 -10.62
N ASP A 335 -16.00 14.57 -11.26
CA ASP A 335 -16.15 13.30 -11.96
C ASP A 335 -14.80 12.55 -11.99
N LEU A 336 -14.63 11.65 -11.02
CA LEU A 336 -13.46 10.77 -10.91
C LEU A 336 -13.23 9.94 -12.17
N GLY A 337 -14.30 9.49 -12.83
CA GLY A 337 -14.23 8.67 -14.04
C GLY A 337 -13.67 9.43 -15.23
N ILE A 338 -14.12 10.67 -15.46
CA ILE A 338 -13.56 11.57 -16.48
C ILE A 338 -12.11 11.90 -16.14
N ALA A 339 -11.81 12.25 -14.87
CA ALA A 339 -10.45 12.58 -14.44
C ALA A 339 -9.48 11.41 -14.71
N SER A 340 -9.88 10.19 -14.32
CA SER A 340 -9.12 8.95 -14.55
C SER A 340 -8.82 8.74 -16.04
N ARG A 341 -9.85 8.79 -16.90
CA ARG A 341 -9.69 8.62 -18.35
C ARG A 341 -8.79 9.68 -18.98
N ASN A 342 -8.97 10.95 -18.60
CA ASN A 342 -8.17 12.05 -19.13
C ASN A 342 -6.70 11.90 -18.76
N LEU A 343 -6.40 11.57 -17.49
CA LEU A 343 -5.03 11.37 -17.06
C LEU A 343 -4.42 10.14 -17.74
N LYS A 344 -5.12 9.01 -17.77
CA LYS A 344 -4.64 7.78 -18.42
C LYS A 344 -4.31 8.02 -19.89
N ALA A 345 -5.21 8.67 -20.65
CA ALA A 345 -4.97 9.03 -22.04
C ALA A 345 -3.74 9.94 -22.19
N ALA A 346 -3.62 10.99 -21.38
CA ALA A 346 -2.48 11.91 -21.43
C ALA A 346 -1.13 11.24 -21.13
N LEU A 347 -1.12 10.17 -20.32
CA LEU A 347 0.07 9.38 -20.00
C LEU A 347 0.43 8.36 -21.10
N GLN A 348 -0.56 7.99 -21.92
CA GLN A 348 -0.47 7.07 -23.05
C GLN A 348 -0.27 7.76 -24.40
N ASP A 349 -0.37 9.09 -24.48
CA ASP A 349 -0.17 9.94 -25.67
C ASP A 349 1.26 10.53 -25.78
#